data_AF-A0A6G3S5P1-F1
#
_entry.id   AF-A0A6G3S5P1-F1
#
_cell.length_a   1.000
_cell.length_b   1.000
_cell.length_c   1.000
_cell.angle_alpha   90.00
_cell.angle_beta   90.00
_cell.angle_gamma   90.00
#
_symmetry.space_group_name_H-M   'P 1'
#
loop_
_entity.id
_entity.type
_entity.pdbx_description
1 polymer ?
#
loop_
_entity_poly.entity_id
_entity_poly.type
_entity_poly.pdbx_seq_one_letter_code
_entity_poly.pdbx_strand_id
1 'polypeptide(L)' 'LPTGVAAGGGGTGSGLRGMRERAALLGGRARTGPLGDEWQVHVDLPVT' A
#
# COMPACT_ATOMS: atom_id res chain seq x y z
N LEU A 1 -7.89 -2.39 -24.49
CA LEU A 1 -7.83 -2.28 -23.02
C LEU A 1 -6.60 -1.46 -22.68
N PRO A 2 -6.64 -0.39 -21.85
CA PRO A 2 -5.42 0.33 -21.54
C PRO A 2 -4.61 -0.49 -20.53
N THR A 3 -3.52 -1.09 -20.98
CA THR A 3 -2.47 -1.63 -20.12
C THR A 3 -1.73 -0.47 -19.48
N GLY A 4 -2.05 -0.17 -18.22
CA GLY A 4 -1.25 0.73 -17.40
C GLY A 4 0.07 0.07 -17.05
N VAL A 5 1.10 0.22 -17.90
CA VAL A 5 2.48 0.09 -17.41
C VAL A 5 2.75 1.33 -16.59
N ALA A 6 2.63 1.21 -15.28
CA ALA A 6 3.20 2.18 -14.37
C ALA A 6 4.73 2.10 -14.53
N ALA A 7 5.28 2.99 -15.35
CA ALA A 7 6.70 3.26 -15.41
C ALA A 7 7.10 3.93 -14.08
N GLY A 8 7.33 3.13 -13.04
CA GLY A 8 7.79 3.61 -11.75
C GLY A 8 9.30 3.69 -11.72
N GLY A 9 9.87 4.87 -11.94
CA GLY A 9 11.27 5.13 -11.59
C GLY A 9 11.53 4.70 -10.15
N GLY A 10 12.52 3.83 -9.95
CA GLY A 10 12.80 3.17 -8.68
C GLY A 10 13.23 4.16 -7.60
N GLY A 11 12.26 4.71 -6.87
CA GLY A 11 12.50 5.23 -5.52
C GLY A 11 12.98 4.09 -4.64
N THR A 12 13.80 4.39 -3.61
CA THR A 12 14.44 3.42 -2.69
C THR A 12 13.48 2.53 -1.86
N GLY A 13 12.19 2.45 -2.22
CA GLY A 13 11.25 1.46 -1.70
C GLY A 13 10.65 1.79 -0.33
N SER A 14 10.61 3.05 0.09
CA SER A 14 10.15 3.41 1.44
C SER A 14 8.63 3.58 1.60
N GLY A 15 7.88 3.85 0.52
CA GLY A 15 6.47 4.23 0.61
C GLY A 15 5.58 3.23 1.37
N LEU A 16 5.67 1.95 1.03
CA LEU A 16 4.88 0.89 1.69
C LEU A 16 5.31 0.65 3.14
N ARG A 17 6.60 0.80 3.42
CA ARG A 17 7.11 0.73 4.80
C ARG A 17 6.51 1.87 5.63
N GLY A 18 6.58 3.10 5.13
CA GLY A 18 6.02 4.27 5.82
C GLY A 18 4.50 4.17 6.03
N MET A 19 3.76 3.58 5.08
CA MET A 19 2.33 3.31 5.28
C MET A 19 2.06 2.32 6.42
N ARG A 20 2.83 1.22 6.49
CA ARG A 20 2.71 0.26 7.60
C ARG A 20 3.02 0.91 8.95
N GLU A 21 4.08 1.71 9.02
CA GLU A 21 4.47 2.43 10.24
C GLU A 21 3.36 3.40 10.70
N ARG A 22 2.81 4.21 9.79
CA ARG A 22 1.72 5.14 10.13
C ARG A 22 0.42 4.44 10.53
N ALA A 23 0.05 3.37 9.86
CA ALA A 23 -1.11 2.58 10.25
C ALA A 23 -0.95 2.05 11.69
N ALA A 24 0.24 1.52 12.02
CA ALA A 24 0.53 1.04 13.36
C ALA A 24 0.46 2.15 14.43
N LEU A 25 0.95 3.36 14.12
CA LEU A 25 0.83 4.52 15.03
C LEU A 25 -0.63 4.88 15.35
N LEU A 26 -1.54 4.65 14.42
CA LEU A 26 -2.99 4.88 14.59
C LEU A 26 -3.72 3.65 15.15
N GLY A 27 -3.02 2.63 15.64
CA GLY A 27 -3.62 1.39 16.14
C GLY A 27 -4.22 0.49 15.05
N GLY A 28 -3.90 0.77 13.78
CA GLY A 28 -4.37 0.02 12.63
C GLY A 28 -3.31 -0.86 11.98
N ARG A 29 -3.63 -1.37 10.79
CA ARG A 29 -2.75 -2.27 10.03
C ARG A 29 -2.83 -1.99 8.54
N ALA A 30 -1.67 -2.00 7.86
CA ALA A 30 -1.60 -1.94 6.40
C ALA A 30 -1.19 -3.30 5.82
N ARG A 31 -1.87 -3.71 4.75
CA ARG A 31 -1.60 -4.90 3.93
C ARG A 31 -1.29 -4.44 2.50
N THR A 32 -0.27 -5.02 1.90
CA THR A 32 0.19 -4.65 0.55
C THR A 32 0.51 -5.91 -0.21
N GLY A 33 -0.01 -6.03 -1.42
CA GLY A 33 0.25 -7.21 -2.25
C GLY A 33 -0.82 -7.42 -3.32
N PRO A 34 -0.67 -8.49 -4.11
CA PRO A 34 -1.67 -8.85 -5.10
C PRO A 34 -2.99 -9.26 -4.43
N LEU A 35 -4.09 -8.82 -5.03
CA LEU A 35 -5.45 -9.28 -4.77
C LEU A 35 -6.13 -9.59 -6.11
N GLY A 36 -6.23 -10.87 -6.45
CA GLY A 36 -6.64 -11.30 -7.79
C GLY A 36 -5.63 -10.82 -8.84
N ASP A 37 -6.14 -10.24 -9.91
CA ASP A 37 -5.33 -9.70 -11.02
C ASP A 37 -4.81 -8.27 -10.74
N GLU A 38 -5.10 -7.71 -9.55
CA GLU A 38 -4.74 -6.35 -9.17
C GLU A 38 -3.66 -6.33 -8.10
N TRP A 39 -2.90 -5.24 -8.04
CA TRP A 39 -2.02 -4.95 -6.92
C TRP A 39 -2.68 -3.92 -6.01
N GLN A 40 -2.77 -4.21 -4.71
CA GLN A 40 -3.51 -3.38 -3.77
C GLN A 40 -2.70 -3.00 -2.52
N VAL A 41 -3.07 -1.83 -1.98
CA VAL A 41 -2.74 -1.43 -0.62
C VAL A 41 -4.03 -1.21 0.14
N HIS A 42 -4.21 -1.93 1.25
CA HIS A 42 -5.37 -1.85 2.12
C HIS A 42 -4.92 -1.42 3.51
N VAL A 43 -5.61 -0.44 4.11
CA VAL A 43 -5.38 -0.05 5.51
C VAL A 43 -6.67 -0.18 6.31
N ASP A 44 -6.60 -0.94 7.41
CA ASP A 44 -7.67 -1.01 8.42
C ASP A 44 -7.30 -0.07 9.57
N LEU A 45 -8.19 0.87 9.92
CA LEU A 45 -8.03 1.80 11.03
C LEU A 45 -9.23 1.72 11.97
N PRO A 46 -9.05 1.93 13.29
CA PRO A 46 -10.16 2.12 14.22
C PRO A 46 -11.00 3.35 13.84
N VAL A 47 -12.32 3.25 14.00
CA VAL A 47 -13.22 4.40 13.96
C VAL A 47 -13.31 4.97 15.39
N THR A 48 -13.04 6.26 15.53
CA THR A 48 -13.18 7.00 16.80
C THR A 48 -14.50 7.74 16.85
#